data_AF-Q14KS9-F1
#
_entry.id   AF-Q14KS9-F1
#
_cell.length_a   1.000
_cell.length_b   1.000
_cell.length_c   1.000
_cell.angle_alpha   90.00
_cell.angle_beta   90.00
_cell.angle_gamma   90.00
#
_symmetry.space_group_name_H-M   'P 1'
#
loop_
_entity.id
_entity.type
_entity.pdbx_description
1 polymer ?
#
loop_
_entity_poly.entity_id
_entity_poly.type
_entity_poly.pdbx_seq_one_letter_code
_entity_poly.pdbx_strand_id
1 'polypeptide(L)' 'MWKDEDGKVYTEEELFNEGLEECHSEEGAYDYIDTLIAEKDLEEL' A
#
# COMPACT_ATOMS: atom_id res chain seq x y z
N MET A 1 -3.01 -4.48 7.95
CA MET A 1 -2.84 -3.02 8.20
C MET A 1 -1.37 -2.82 8.47
N TRP A 2 -0.82 -1.71 8.00
CA TRP A 2 0.60 -1.42 8.14
C TRP A 2 0.82 -0.04 8.72
N LYS A 3 2.00 0.21 9.27
CA LYS A 3 2.34 1.47 9.93
C LYS A 3 3.71 1.97 9.43
N ASP A 4 3.80 3.28 9.14
CA ASP A 4 5.08 3.93 8.83
C ASP A 4 5.83 4.40 10.07
N GLU A 5 7.06 4.91 9.88
CA GLU A 5 7.92 5.41 10.95
C GLU A 5 7.28 6.58 11.75
N ASP A 6 6.48 7.42 11.07
CA ASP A 6 5.75 8.55 11.68
C ASP A 6 4.51 8.10 12.48
N GLY A 7 4.16 6.83 12.34
CA GLY A 7 3.06 6.18 13.02
C GLY A 7 1.69 6.36 12.40
N LYS A 8 1.64 6.77 11.13
CA LYS A 8 0.43 6.72 10.32
C LYS A 8 0.16 5.26 9.94
N VAL A 9 -1.11 4.89 10.01
CA VAL A 9 -1.58 3.54 9.68
C VAL A 9 -2.21 3.56 8.29
N TYR A 10 -1.89 2.54 7.52
CA TYR A 10 -2.42 2.28 6.18
C TYR A 10 -3.25 1.00 6.21
N THR A 11 -4.46 1.11 5.69
CA THR A 11 -5.31 -0.03 5.41
C THR A 11 -4.98 -0.63 4.05
N GLU A 12 -5.39 -1.87 3.84
CA GLU A 12 -5.28 -2.52 2.54
C GLU A 12 -6.04 -1.73 1.46
N GLU A 13 -7.21 -1.18 1.80
CA GLU A 13 -8.01 -0.36 0.87
C GLU A 13 -7.28 0.93 0.46
N GLU A 14 -6.58 1.60 1.39
CA GLU A 14 -5.79 2.80 1.07
C GLU A 14 -4.62 2.46 0.15
N LEU A 15 -3.87 1.38 0.44
CA LEU A 15 -2.77 0.94 -0.42
C LEU A 15 -3.28 0.45 -1.78
N PHE A 16 -4.43 -0.21 -1.83
CA PHE A 16 -5.08 -0.63 -3.07
C PHE A 16 -5.49 0.58 -3.92
N ASN A 17 -6.12 1.60 -3.33
CA ASN A 17 -6.54 2.79 -4.07
C ASN A 17 -5.33 3.54 -4.63
N GLU A 18 -4.24 3.66 -3.86
CA GLU A 18 -2.98 4.22 -4.35
C GLU A 18 -2.40 3.38 -5.49
N GLY A 19 -2.38 2.05 -5.34
CA GLY A 19 -1.97 1.13 -6.41
C GLY A 19 -2.85 1.21 -7.65
N LEU A 20 -4.15 1.49 -7.50
CA LEU A 20 -5.09 1.63 -8.61
C LEU A 20 -4.87 2.94 -9.38
N GLU A 21 -4.51 4.03 -8.69
CA GLU A 21 -4.12 5.29 -9.33
C GLU A 21 -2.88 5.12 -10.21
N GLU A 22 -1.90 4.32 -9.77
CA GLU A 22 -0.65 4.07 -10.49
C GLU A 22 -0.80 3.01 -11.60
N CYS A 23 -1.46 1.88 -11.31
CA CYS A 23 -1.51 0.72 -12.21
C CYS A 23 -2.71 0.74 -13.17
N HIS A 24 -3.69 1.61 -12.94
CA HIS A 24 -4.93 1.73 -13.73
C HIS A 24 -5.70 0.41 -13.94
N SER A 25 -5.48 -0.59 -13.08
CA SER A 25 -6.11 -1.90 -13.10
C SER A 25 -6.16 -2.49 -11.70
N GLU A 26 -7.24 -3.22 -11.38
CA GLU A 26 -7.41 -3.83 -10.05
C GLU A 26 -6.36 -4.91 -9.79
N GLU A 27 -6.07 -5.75 -10.78
CA GLU A 27 -5.04 -6.80 -10.69
C GLU A 27 -3.67 -6.19 -10.41
N GLY A 28 -3.28 -5.15 -11.16
CA GLY A 28 -2.03 -4.44 -10.94
C GLY A 28 -2.00 -3.75 -9.57
N ALA A 29 -3.12 -3.19 -9.11
CA ALA A 29 -3.20 -2.55 -7.80
C ALA A 29 -2.91 -3.52 -6.65
N TYR A 30 -3.45 -4.74 -6.70
CA TYR A 30 -3.17 -5.77 -5.70
C TYR A 30 -1.69 -6.18 -5.69
N ASP A 31 -1.10 -6.38 -6.87
CA ASP A 31 0.34 -6.71 -6.98
C ASP A 31 1.23 -5.54 -6.52
N TYR A 32 0.75 -4.30 -6.65
CA TYR A 32 1.49 -3.09 -6.27
C TYR A 32 1.48 -2.80 -4.77
N ILE A 33 0.58 -3.39 -3.99
CA ILE A 33 0.54 -3.22 -2.52
C ILE A 33 1.86 -3.64 -1.88
N ASP A 34 2.43 -4.77 -2.29
CA ASP A 34 3.73 -5.24 -1.79
C ASP A 34 4.86 -4.26 -2.11
N THR A 35 4.78 -3.60 -3.26
CA THR A 35 5.74 -2.55 -3.65
C THR A 35 5.58 -1.32 -2.74
N LEU A 36 4.34 -0.87 -2.49
CA LEU A 36 4.07 0.27 -1.60
C LEU A 36 4.51 0.01 -0.16
N ILE A 37 4.32 -1.22 0.35
CA ILE A 37 4.79 -1.63 1.68
C ILE A 37 6.31 -1.49 1.75
N ALA A 38 7.04 -1.99 0.75
CA ALA A 38 8.50 -1.92 0.71
C ALA A 38 9.03 -0.48 0.50
N GLU A 39 8.40 0.32 -0.37
CA GLU A 39 8.84 1.68 -0.68
C GLU A 39 8.62 2.66 0.48
N LYS A 40 7.53 2.48 1.23
CA LYS A 40 7.18 3.31 2.39
C LYS A 40 7.70 2.75 3.72
N ASP A 41 8.45 1.63 3.66
CA ASP A 41 8.97 0.91 4.83
C ASP A 41 7.89 0.62 5.88
N LEU A 42 6.73 0.11 5.42
CA LEU A 42 5.59 -0.12 6.30
C LEU A 42 5.75 -1.44 7.06
N GLU A 43 5.60 -1.37 8.36
CA GLU A 43 5.59 -2.55 9.22
C GLU A 43 4.16 -3.07 9.42
N GLU A 44 3.99 -4.39 9.36
CA GLU A 44 2.71 -5.03 9.70
C GLU A 44 2.38 -4.84 11.19
N LEU A 45 1.12 -4.48 11.48
CA LEU A 45 0.60 -4.24 12.82
C LEU A 45 0.05 -5.50 13.52
#